data_AF-A0A6N6P798-F1
#
_entry.id   AF-A0A6N6P798-F1
#
_cell.length_a   1.000
_cell.length_b   1.000
_cell.length_c   1.000
_cell.angle_alpha   90.00
_cell.angle_beta   90.00
_cell.angle_gamma   90.00
#
_symmetry.space_group_name_H-M   'P 1'
#
loop_
_entity.id
_entity.type
_entity.pdbx_description
1 polymer ?
#
loop_
_entity_poly.entity_id
_entity_poly.type
_entity_poly.pdbx_seq_one_letter_code
_entity_poly.pdbx_strand_id
1 'polypeptide(L)'
;FISAGVIGAFSTLDVLFLYSFHELALIPTFILIGVWGSGDRQAAAWKATIYLGGASFVLLIGIISLYLSLPSGMRTFDLRQLDQLALTGTFHPASWIYLLLLVGFGTLVSLFPFHSWAPPAYACAPTPAAMLHSGVLKKFGLYGLIRICLPLFPEAIQQFNALLVLMLIGNILYIGYVTVAQKRLDWTIGYSSVMHMGYIFLGLASLTVMGINGAALLMFAHGLSVAAAFALCGEIRRRTGTLDYSELGGLGKVTPVLGLLFGFAAMASVGLPGFANFAGEILVFFGATVSSIYGPLMVVAIIIGVWGVVISAIYMLRAYRNIFWGPIAQRWESLTDIAPSAKWSVILLLVPLMIAGFYPQIILNMVGTILPR
;
A
#
# COMPACT_ATOMS: atom_id res chain seq x y z
N PHE A 1 7.03 16.00 12.37
CA PHE A 1 7.68 14.69 12.56
C PHE A 1 7.34 13.69 11.46
N ILE A 2 6.07 13.32 11.23
CA ILE A 2 5.72 12.34 10.17
C ILE A 2 6.29 12.70 8.81
N SER A 3 6.04 13.93 8.31
CA SER A 3 6.56 14.35 7.01
C SER A 3 8.09 14.37 6.94
N ALA A 4 8.77 14.74 8.04
CA ALA A 4 10.23 14.71 8.11
C ALA A 4 10.79 13.29 8.07
N GLY A 5 10.18 12.36 8.82
CA GLY A 5 10.54 10.93 8.76
C GLY A 5 10.29 10.34 7.38
N VAL A 6 9.15 10.66 6.74
CA VAL A 6 8.87 10.22 5.36
C VAL A 6 9.90 10.75 4.37
N ILE A 7 10.15 12.07 4.36
CA ILE A 7 11.11 12.68 3.41
C ILE A 7 12.51 12.11 3.65
N GLY A 8 12.93 11.99 4.92
CA GLY A 8 14.22 11.41 5.29
C GLY A 8 14.36 9.96 4.85
N ALA A 9 13.33 9.14 5.03
CA ALA A 9 13.33 7.74 4.63
C ALA A 9 13.46 7.57 3.11
N PHE A 10 12.77 8.37 2.29
CA PHE A 10 12.89 8.24 0.83
C PHE A 10 14.08 8.98 0.22
N SER A 11 14.74 9.86 0.98
CA SER A 11 15.91 10.63 0.49
C SER A 11 17.25 10.06 0.96
N THR A 12 17.26 9.22 2.00
CA THR A 12 18.50 8.63 2.52
C THR A 12 19.01 7.52 1.61
N LEU A 13 20.33 7.41 1.55
CA LEU A 13 21.05 6.32 0.89
C LEU A 13 21.73 5.39 1.91
N ASP A 14 21.35 5.48 3.18
CA ASP A 14 21.86 4.65 4.26
C ASP A 14 20.74 3.82 4.88
N VAL A 15 20.95 2.50 5.01
CA VAL A 15 19.96 1.52 5.50
C VAL A 15 19.59 1.77 6.97
N LEU A 16 20.54 2.17 7.81
CA LEU A 16 20.26 2.44 9.22
C LEU A 16 19.45 3.74 9.35
N PHE A 17 19.79 4.77 8.59
CA PHE A 17 18.99 6.00 8.56
C PHE A 17 17.61 5.79 7.93
N LEU A 18 17.50 4.93 6.92
CA LEU A 18 16.20 4.51 6.37
C LEU A 18 15.30 3.97 7.48
N TYR A 19 15.83 3.06 8.31
CA TYR A 19 15.16 2.53 9.49
C TYR A 19 14.83 3.61 10.53
N SER A 20 15.79 4.47 10.90
CA SER A 20 15.58 5.51 11.91
C SER A 20 14.51 6.54 11.50
N PHE A 21 14.51 6.96 10.23
CA PHE A 21 13.51 7.88 9.71
C PHE A 21 12.12 7.27 9.62
N HIS A 22 12.05 5.96 9.35
CA HIS A 22 10.79 5.23 9.46
C HIS A 22 10.24 5.23 10.89
N GLU A 23 11.05 4.91 11.89
CA GLU A 23 10.62 4.96 13.29
C GLU A 23 10.17 6.37 13.70
N LEU A 24 10.88 7.40 13.21
CA LEU A 24 10.50 8.80 13.42
C LEU A 24 9.13 9.15 12.82
N ALA A 25 8.74 8.53 11.71
CA ALA A 25 7.41 8.71 11.12
C ALA A 25 6.35 7.84 11.82
N LEU A 26 6.74 6.67 12.31
CA LEU A 26 5.85 5.67 12.87
C LEU A 26 5.31 6.08 14.25
N ILE A 27 6.18 6.48 15.18
CA ILE A 27 5.81 6.81 16.56
C ILE A 27 4.73 7.90 16.64
N PRO A 28 4.84 9.06 15.95
CA PRO A 28 3.81 10.09 16.00
C PRO A 28 2.47 9.60 15.43
N THR A 29 2.47 8.63 14.52
CA THR A 29 1.24 8.09 13.95
C THR A 29 0.42 7.35 15.02
N PHE A 30 1.06 6.57 15.89
CA PHE A 30 0.36 5.90 16.99
C PHE A 30 -0.27 6.88 17.96
N ILE A 31 0.44 7.97 18.27
CA ILE A 31 -0.07 9.05 19.13
C ILE A 31 -1.27 9.72 18.47
N LEU A 32 -1.20 9.99 17.16
CA LEU A 32 -2.32 10.56 16.40
C LEU A 32 -3.58 9.70 16.48
N ILE A 33 -3.44 8.37 16.35
CA ILE A 33 -4.55 7.43 16.48
C ILE A 33 -5.06 7.42 17.93
N GLY A 34 -4.19 7.28 18.92
CA GLY A 34 -4.60 7.14 20.32
C GLY A 34 -5.29 8.38 20.90
N VAL A 35 -4.82 9.58 20.53
CA VAL A 35 -5.32 10.85 21.09
C VAL A 35 -6.47 11.44 20.26
N TRP A 36 -6.35 11.46 18.92
CA TRP A 36 -7.33 12.11 18.03
C TRP A 36 -8.17 11.13 17.21
N GLY A 37 -7.94 9.82 17.35
CA GLY A 37 -8.74 8.82 16.66
C GLY A 37 -10.19 8.75 17.16
N SER A 38 -10.98 7.95 16.46
CA SER A 38 -12.40 7.68 16.71
C SER A 38 -12.67 6.20 16.96
N GLY A 39 -13.83 5.87 17.54
CA GLY A 39 -14.18 4.48 17.89
C GLY A 39 -13.25 3.92 18.97
N ASP A 40 -12.87 2.64 18.83
CA ASP A 40 -11.94 1.96 19.75
C ASP A 40 -10.48 2.32 19.45
N ARG A 41 -10.19 3.62 19.54
CA ARG A 41 -8.92 4.22 19.17
C ARG A 41 -7.74 3.73 20.02
N GLN A 42 -7.99 3.42 21.30
CA GLN A 42 -6.94 2.94 22.21
C GLN A 42 -6.51 1.53 21.84
N ALA A 43 -7.45 0.60 21.62
CA ALA A 43 -7.12 -0.74 21.19
C ALA A 43 -6.47 -0.74 19.79
N ALA A 44 -6.98 0.09 18.87
CA ALA A 44 -6.38 0.23 17.54
C ALA A 44 -4.94 0.77 17.58
N ALA A 45 -4.68 1.80 18.40
CA ALA A 45 -3.35 2.35 18.58
C ALA A 45 -2.39 1.32 19.19
N TRP A 46 -2.78 0.66 20.30
CA TRP A 46 -1.95 -0.36 20.92
C TRP A 46 -1.68 -1.56 20.01
N LYS A 47 -2.70 -2.04 19.30
CA LYS A 47 -2.54 -3.12 18.33
C LYS A 47 -1.54 -2.75 17.24
N ALA A 48 -1.65 -1.53 16.69
CA ALA A 48 -0.72 -1.03 15.68
C ALA A 48 0.70 -0.88 16.24
N THR A 49 0.86 -0.31 17.44
CA THR A 49 2.16 -0.16 18.12
C THR A 49 2.85 -1.51 18.33
N ILE A 50 2.13 -2.52 18.84
CA ILE A 50 2.71 -3.83 19.12
C ILE A 50 3.08 -4.55 17.82
N TYR A 51 2.18 -4.55 16.82
CA TYR A 51 2.45 -5.20 15.54
C TYR A 51 3.62 -4.56 14.80
N LEU A 52 3.58 -3.24 14.63
CA LEU A 52 4.57 -2.54 13.83
C LEU A 52 5.87 -2.31 14.58
N GLY A 53 5.83 -2.07 15.90
CA GLY A 53 7.02 -2.04 16.74
C GLY A 53 7.72 -3.39 16.76
N GLY A 54 6.98 -4.49 16.93
CA GLY A 54 7.53 -5.84 16.84
C GLY A 54 8.15 -6.14 15.47
N ALA A 55 7.45 -5.80 14.38
CA ALA A 55 7.99 -5.94 13.03
C ALA A 55 9.23 -5.09 12.79
N SER A 56 9.27 -3.88 13.35
CA SER A 56 10.42 -2.97 13.30
C SER A 56 11.62 -3.56 14.05
N PHE A 57 11.43 -4.19 15.20
CA PHE A 57 12.52 -4.91 15.88
C PHE A 57 13.05 -6.08 15.03
N VAL A 58 12.17 -6.88 14.42
CA VAL A 58 12.59 -7.95 13.51
C VAL A 58 13.37 -7.40 12.33
N LEU A 59 12.91 -6.29 11.75
CA LEU A 59 13.60 -5.58 10.68
C LEU A 59 15.00 -5.12 11.12
N LEU A 60 15.12 -4.53 12.31
CA LEU A 60 16.41 -4.09 12.86
C LEU A 60 17.38 -5.26 13.04
N ILE A 61 16.91 -6.41 13.53
CA ILE A 61 17.72 -7.64 13.62
C ILE A 61 18.20 -8.06 12.23
N GLY A 62 17.32 -8.00 11.22
CA GLY A 62 17.70 -8.27 9.82
C GLY A 62 18.78 -7.31 9.30
N ILE A 63 18.63 -6.01 9.55
CA ILE A 63 19.60 -4.96 9.14
C ILE A 63 20.95 -5.16 9.84
N ILE A 64 20.96 -5.44 11.15
CA ILE A 64 22.20 -5.70 11.90
C ILE A 64 22.84 -7.00 11.42
N SER A 65 22.05 -8.03 11.15
CA SER A 65 22.55 -9.31 10.63
C SER A 65 23.21 -9.14 9.26
N LEU A 66 22.59 -8.34 8.37
CA LEU A 66 23.18 -7.96 7.09
C LEU A 66 24.53 -7.25 7.28
N TYR A 67 24.59 -6.25 8.16
CA TYR A 67 25.83 -5.53 8.47
C TYR A 67 26.93 -6.44 9.03
N LEU A 68 26.58 -7.38 9.93
CA LEU A 68 27.55 -8.31 10.52
C LEU A 68 28.00 -9.40 9.55
N SER A 69 27.17 -9.73 8.55
CA SER A 69 27.52 -10.70 7.51
C SER A 69 28.56 -10.18 6.52
N LEU A 70 28.75 -8.86 6.45
CA LEU A 70 29.83 -8.25 5.70
C LEU A 70 31.18 -8.48 6.40
N PRO A 71 32.25 -8.76 5.64
CA PRO A 71 33.61 -8.84 6.18
C PRO A 71 33.98 -7.54 6.93
N SER A 72 34.71 -7.65 8.05
CA SER A 72 34.95 -6.55 9.00
C SER A 72 35.45 -5.23 8.37
N GLY A 73 36.26 -5.29 7.30
CA GLY A 73 36.78 -4.11 6.60
C GLY A 73 35.84 -3.49 5.56
N MET A 74 34.73 -4.15 5.23
CA MET A 74 33.74 -3.73 4.22
C MET A 74 32.35 -3.48 4.81
N ARG A 75 32.24 -3.49 6.14
CA ARG A 75 30.96 -3.27 6.82
C ARG A 75 30.47 -1.85 6.57
N THR A 76 29.25 -1.74 6.07
CA THR A 76 28.66 -0.47 5.67
C THR A 76 27.14 -0.54 5.73
N PHE A 77 26.50 0.61 5.95
CA PHE A 77 25.06 0.79 5.77
C PHE A 77 24.75 1.60 4.50
N ASP A 78 25.76 2.06 3.76
CA ASP A 78 25.58 2.82 2.53
C ASP A 78 25.06 1.90 1.41
N LEU A 79 23.84 2.18 0.95
CA LEU A 79 23.17 1.42 -0.12
C LEU A 79 24.00 1.38 -1.41
N ARG A 80 24.77 2.42 -1.73
CA ARG A 80 25.58 2.45 -2.96
C ARG A 80 26.74 1.45 -2.88
N GLN A 81 27.35 1.33 -1.71
CA GLN A 81 28.41 0.36 -1.47
C GLN A 81 27.85 -1.06 -1.44
N LEU A 82 26.68 -1.26 -0.82
CA LEU A 82 25.97 -2.55 -0.83
C LEU A 82 25.59 -2.97 -2.26
N ASP A 83 25.05 -2.04 -3.06
CA ASP A 83 24.72 -2.26 -4.48
C ASP A 83 25.98 -2.67 -5.27
N GLN A 84 27.12 -2.00 -5.05
CA GLN A 84 28.39 -2.36 -5.68
C GLN A 84 28.87 -3.76 -5.29
N LEU A 85 28.82 -4.11 -3.99
CA LEU A 85 29.24 -5.41 -3.48
C LEU A 85 28.40 -6.57 -4.02
N ALA A 86 27.10 -6.33 -4.26
CA ALA A 86 26.21 -7.29 -4.90
C ALA A 86 26.48 -7.43 -6.39
N LEU A 87 26.72 -6.32 -7.12
CA LEU A 87 27.05 -6.35 -8.55
C LEU A 87 28.35 -7.08 -8.84
N THR A 88 29.36 -6.97 -7.97
CA THR A 88 30.64 -7.67 -8.13
C THR A 88 30.59 -9.15 -7.74
N GLY A 89 29.47 -9.64 -7.20
CA GLY A 89 29.34 -11.01 -6.69
C GLY A 89 30.28 -11.32 -5.52
N THR A 90 30.84 -10.30 -4.88
CA THR A 90 31.80 -10.45 -3.77
C THR A 90 31.13 -10.76 -2.44
N PHE A 91 29.80 -10.64 -2.39
CA PHE A 91 29.02 -10.75 -1.16
C PHE A 91 27.70 -11.51 -1.43
N HIS A 92 27.55 -12.66 -0.75
CA HIS A 92 26.35 -13.48 -0.79
C HIS A 92 25.82 -13.64 0.64
N PRO A 93 24.91 -12.77 1.10
CA PRO A 93 24.37 -12.86 2.45
C PRO A 93 23.52 -14.11 2.60
N ALA A 94 23.50 -14.68 3.81
CA ALA A 94 22.75 -15.90 4.08
C ALA A 94 21.24 -15.70 3.90
N SER A 95 20.57 -16.68 3.27
CA SER A 95 19.14 -16.59 2.91
C SER A 95 18.19 -16.37 4.10
N TRP A 96 18.57 -16.73 5.32
CA TRP A 96 17.74 -16.47 6.51
C TRP A 96 17.64 -14.99 6.85
N ILE A 97 18.63 -14.16 6.48
CA ILE A 97 18.58 -12.70 6.67
C ILE A 97 17.46 -12.11 5.82
N TYR A 98 17.30 -12.61 4.58
CA TYR A 98 16.18 -12.24 3.73
C TYR A 98 14.83 -12.51 4.39
N LEU A 99 14.66 -13.64 5.10
CA LEU A 99 13.40 -13.93 5.80
C LEU A 99 13.09 -12.91 6.90
N LEU A 100 14.10 -12.46 7.65
CA LEU A 100 13.91 -11.40 8.66
C LEU A 100 13.48 -10.08 8.00
N LEU A 101 14.15 -9.70 6.92
CA LEU A 101 13.81 -8.49 6.16
C LEU A 101 12.41 -8.61 5.53
N LEU A 102 12.06 -9.77 4.98
CA LEU A 102 10.75 -10.06 4.40
C LEU A 102 9.65 -10.00 5.46
N VAL A 103 9.86 -10.56 6.65
CA VAL A 103 8.87 -10.51 7.75
C VAL A 103 8.73 -9.07 8.27
N GLY A 104 9.83 -8.37 8.49
CA GLY A 104 9.84 -6.98 8.96
C GLY A 104 9.13 -6.04 7.98
N PHE A 105 9.65 -5.95 6.76
CA PHE A 105 9.05 -5.12 5.71
C PHE A 105 7.66 -5.61 5.29
N GLY A 106 7.46 -6.92 5.18
CA GLY A 106 6.17 -7.51 4.83
C GLY A 106 5.08 -7.15 5.84
N THR A 107 5.36 -7.20 7.13
CA THR A 107 4.39 -6.80 8.18
C THR A 107 4.04 -5.32 8.10
N LEU A 108 5.03 -4.45 7.84
CA LEU A 108 4.84 -3.01 7.61
C LEU A 108 3.92 -2.72 6.41
N VAL A 109 3.96 -3.59 5.40
CA VAL A 109 3.12 -3.52 4.20
C VAL A 109 1.83 -4.33 4.35
N SER A 110 1.61 -4.97 5.49
CA SER A 110 0.44 -5.85 5.72
C SER A 110 0.39 -7.06 4.79
N LEU A 111 1.53 -7.69 4.52
CA LEU A 111 1.63 -9.01 3.87
C LEU A 111 0.91 -10.04 4.74
N PHE A 112 0.06 -10.87 4.13
CA PHE A 112 -0.65 -11.92 4.83
C PHE A 112 0.34 -12.96 5.40
N PRO A 113 0.19 -13.42 6.66
CA PRO A 113 -0.91 -13.17 7.60
C PRO A 113 -0.74 -11.93 8.51
N PHE A 114 0.34 -11.17 8.36
CA PHE A 114 0.73 -10.04 9.20
C PHE A 114 0.01 -8.72 8.88
N HIS A 115 -1.32 -8.78 8.70
CA HIS A 115 -2.11 -7.66 8.17
C HIS A 115 -3.15 -7.09 9.16
N SER A 116 -3.43 -7.80 10.26
CA SER A 116 -4.60 -7.54 11.10
C SER A 116 -4.57 -6.20 11.85
N TRP A 117 -3.44 -5.50 11.84
CA TRP A 117 -3.24 -4.18 12.43
C TRP A 117 -3.76 -3.04 11.55
N ALA A 118 -3.69 -3.17 10.23
CA ALA A 118 -3.86 -2.03 9.31
C ALA A 118 -5.30 -1.51 9.20
N PRO A 119 -6.32 -2.35 8.92
CA PRO A 119 -7.70 -1.89 8.82
C PRO A 119 -8.23 -1.17 10.08
N PRO A 120 -8.06 -1.70 11.31
CA PRO A 120 -8.54 -1.00 12.51
C PRO A 120 -7.76 0.30 12.76
N ALA A 121 -6.45 0.33 12.50
CA ALA A 121 -5.64 1.54 12.63
C ALA A 121 -6.15 2.65 11.69
N TYR A 122 -6.44 2.33 10.43
CA TYR A 122 -6.95 3.30 9.47
C TYR A 122 -8.36 3.77 9.77
N ALA A 123 -9.24 2.85 10.19
CA ALA A 123 -10.63 3.19 10.48
C ALA A 123 -10.76 4.15 11.68
N CYS A 124 -9.87 3.99 12.67
CA CYS A 124 -9.83 4.83 13.86
C CYS A 124 -9.03 6.11 13.67
N ALA A 125 -8.04 6.14 12.78
CA ALA A 125 -7.16 7.29 12.58
C ALA A 125 -7.92 8.56 12.13
N PRO A 126 -7.47 9.76 12.55
CA PRO A 126 -7.87 11.01 11.90
C PRO A 126 -7.61 10.95 10.39
N THR A 127 -8.48 11.56 9.58
CA THR A 127 -8.40 11.50 8.11
C THR A 127 -7.00 11.84 7.57
N PRO A 128 -6.33 12.94 7.97
CA PRO A 128 -4.99 13.24 7.46
C PRO A 128 -3.95 12.17 7.84
N ALA A 129 -4.07 11.57 9.02
CA ALA A 129 -3.19 10.50 9.47
C ALA A 129 -3.44 9.20 8.68
N ALA A 130 -4.70 8.83 8.44
CA ALA A 130 -5.05 7.68 7.59
C ALA A 130 -4.52 7.85 6.15
N MET A 131 -4.67 9.05 5.58
CA MET A 131 -4.15 9.40 4.27
C MET A 131 -2.63 9.24 4.20
N LEU A 132 -1.88 9.82 5.15
CA LEU A 132 -0.42 9.72 5.17
C LEU A 132 0.05 8.28 5.42
N HIS A 133 -0.60 7.57 6.34
CA HIS A 133 -0.15 6.24 6.71
C HIS A 133 -0.41 5.22 5.59
N SER A 134 -1.64 5.13 5.09
CA SER A 134 -1.99 4.22 4.00
C SER A 134 -1.37 4.67 2.67
N GLY A 135 -1.34 5.98 2.42
CA GLY A 135 -0.85 6.60 1.20
C GLY A 135 0.67 6.56 1.06
N VAL A 136 1.42 6.77 2.13
CA VAL A 136 2.88 6.94 2.07
C VAL A 136 3.64 5.98 2.98
N LEU A 137 3.37 5.94 4.28
CA LEU A 137 4.19 5.15 5.22
C LEU A 137 4.21 3.67 4.86
N LYS A 138 3.08 3.12 4.42
CA LYS A 138 3.00 1.73 3.96
C LYS A 138 3.96 1.40 2.80
N LYS A 139 4.32 2.39 1.96
CA LYS A 139 5.22 2.20 0.81
C LYS A 139 6.68 2.08 1.24
N PHE A 140 7.00 2.46 2.48
CA PHE A 140 8.34 2.30 3.04
C PHE A 140 8.82 0.84 2.96
N GLY A 141 7.99 -0.11 3.39
CA GLY A 141 8.39 -1.52 3.39
C GLY A 141 8.60 -2.07 1.99
N LEU A 142 7.76 -1.67 1.03
CA LEU A 142 7.92 -2.04 -0.38
C LEU A 142 9.19 -1.44 -0.98
N TYR A 143 9.48 -0.18 -0.68
CA TYR A 143 10.71 0.48 -1.09
C TYR A 143 11.95 -0.24 -0.51
N GLY A 144 11.91 -0.64 0.77
CA GLY A 144 12.96 -1.44 1.39
C GLY A 144 13.16 -2.79 0.70
N LEU A 145 12.07 -3.51 0.38
CA LEU A 145 12.15 -4.77 -0.37
C LEU A 145 12.77 -4.58 -1.76
N ILE A 146 12.44 -3.48 -2.45
CA ILE A 146 12.99 -3.17 -3.78
C ILE A 146 14.46 -2.73 -3.72
N ARG A 147 14.83 -1.87 -2.78
CA ARG A 147 16.17 -1.27 -2.73
C ARG A 147 17.19 -2.11 -1.95
N ILE A 148 16.76 -2.98 -1.05
CA ILE A 148 17.64 -3.79 -0.20
C ILE A 148 17.51 -5.26 -0.59
N CYS A 149 16.30 -5.82 -0.61
CA CYS A 149 16.16 -7.26 -0.78
C CYS A 149 16.43 -7.71 -2.22
N LEU A 150 15.86 -7.04 -3.23
CA LEU A 150 16.03 -7.43 -4.63
C LEU A 150 17.51 -7.47 -5.08
N PRO A 151 18.36 -6.45 -4.81
CA PRO A 151 19.75 -6.47 -5.25
C PRO A 151 20.63 -7.44 -4.44
N LEU A 152 20.42 -7.51 -3.13
CA LEU A 152 21.32 -8.23 -2.23
C LEU A 152 20.98 -9.71 -2.04
N PHE A 153 19.74 -10.12 -2.34
CA PHE A 153 19.23 -11.46 -2.05
C PHE A 153 18.56 -12.16 -3.25
N PRO A 154 19.08 -12.07 -4.49
CA PRO A 154 18.40 -12.62 -5.67
C PRO A 154 18.17 -14.15 -5.55
N GLU A 155 19.12 -14.89 -4.98
CA GLU A 155 19.02 -16.33 -4.76
C GLU A 155 17.99 -16.67 -3.68
N ALA A 156 17.99 -15.96 -2.56
CA ALA A 156 17.04 -16.21 -1.47
C ALA A 156 15.61 -15.86 -1.89
N ILE A 157 15.41 -14.82 -2.70
CA ILE A 157 14.09 -14.49 -3.26
C ILE A 157 13.59 -15.62 -4.14
N GLN A 158 14.43 -16.20 -4.98
CA GLN A 158 14.06 -17.38 -5.79
C GLN A 158 13.73 -18.58 -4.89
N GLN A 159 14.57 -18.86 -3.90
CA GLN A 159 14.38 -19.94 -2.95
C GLN A 159 13.05 -19.84 -2.19
N PHE A 160 12.68 -18.63 -1.76
CA PHE A 160 11.46 -18.38 -0.97
C PHE A 160 10.30 -17.81 -1.80
N ASN A 161 10.40 -17.82 -3.14
CA ASN A 161 9.37 -17.24 -4.01
C ASN A 161 8.01 -17.92 -3.78
N ALA A 162 7.98 -19.25 -3.66
CA ALA A 162 6.75 -19.98 -3.39
C ALA A 162 6.05 -19.54 -2.10
N LEU A 163 6.83 -19.20 -1.06
CA LEU A 163 6.29 -18.68 0.20
C LEU A 163 5.67 -17.29 0.00
N LEU A 164 6.38 -16.39 -0.71
CA LEU A 164 5.87 -15.06 -1.03
C LEU A 164 4.60 -15.13 -1.87
N VAL A 165 4.54 -16.02 -2.86
CA VAL A 165 3.37 -16.23 -3.71
C VAL A 165 2.18 -16.78 -2.90
N LEU A 166 2.41 -17.68 -1.96
CA LEU A 166 1.34 -18.15 -1.07
C LEU A 166 0.80 -17.01 -0.19
N MET A 167 1.68 -16.19 0.35
CA MET A 167 1.31 -15.04 1.18
C MET A 167 0.52 -14.00 0.36
N LEU A 168 0.97 -13.63 -0.84
CA LEU A 168 0.26 -12.64 -1.66
C LEU A 168 -1.09 -13.15 -2.16
N ILE A 169 -1.26 -14.47 -2.37
CA ILE A 169 -2.57 -15.06 -2.65
C ILE A 169 -3.52 -14.81 -1.46
N GLY A 170 -3.01 -14.96 -0.24
CA GLY A 170 -3.74 -14.57 0.98
C GLY A 170 -4.15 -13.10 0.97
N ASN A 171 -3.26 -12.19 0.56
CA ASN A 171 -3.62 -10.77 0.41
C ASN A 171 -4.76 -10.56 -0.59
N ILE A 172 -4.69 -11.15 -1.77
CA ILE A 172 -5.69 -10.89 -2.81
C ILE A 172 -7.02 -11.55 -2.47
N LEU A 173 -6.99 -12.85 -2.14
CA LEU A 173 -8.20 -13.65 -2.04
C LEU A 173 -8.86 -13.54 -0.66
N TYR A 174 -8.15 -13.91 0.41
CA TYR A 174 -8.71 -13.92 1.76
C TYR A 174 -9.10 -12.51 2.21
N ILE A 175 -8.18 -11.56 2.08
CA ILE A 175 -8.45 -10.17 2.49
C ILE A 175 -9.45 -9.51 1.53
N GLY A 176 -9.46 -9.90 0.25
CA GLY A 176 -10.49 -9.48 -0.70
C GLY A 176 -11.90 -9.88 -0.26
N TYR A 177 -12.12 -11.14 0.12
CA TYR A 177 -13.41 -11.58 0.64
C TYR A 177 -13.79 -10.90 1.96
N VAL A 178 -12.81 -10.71 2.85
CA VAL A 178 -13.03 -9.93 4.08
C VAL A 178 -13.46 -8.49 3.75
N THR A 179 -12.89 -7.88 2.71
CA THR A 179 -13.26 -6.54 2.23
C THR A 179 -14.72 -6.50 1.75
N VAL A 180 -15.14 -7.50 0.96
CA VAL A 180 -16.52 -7.62 0.47
C VAL A 180 -17.53 -7.76 1.62
N ALA A 181 -17.14 -8.39 2.72
CA ALA A 181 -17.99 -8.58 3.90
C ALA A 181 -18.11 -7.32 4.78
N GLN A 182 -17.30 -6.28 4.55
CA GLN A 182 -17.35 -5.06 5.36
C GLN A 182 -18.66 -4.30 5.17
N LYS A 183 -19.20 -3.79 6.28
CA LYS A 183 -20.46 -3.02 6.32
C LYS A 183 -20.25 -1.51 6.50
N ARG A 184 -19.00 -1.08 6.65
CA ARG A 184 -18.62 0.31 6.87
C ARG A 184 -17.56 0.75 5.85
N LEU A 185 -17.63 2.02 5.43
CA LEU A 185 -16.76 2.55 4.38
C LEU A 185 -15.28 2.60 4.79
N ASP A 186 -14.97 3.10 5.98
CA ASP A 186 -13.61 3.20 6.51
C ASP A 186 -12.89 1.85 6.57
N TRP A 187 -13.60 0.82 7.03
CA TRP A 187 -13.12 -0.57 7.01
C TRP A 187 -12.98 -1.13 5.60
N THR A 188 -13.92 -0.82 4.70
CA THR A 188 -13.85 -1.24 3.28
C THR A 188 -12.59 -0.68 2.61
N ILE A 189 -12.31 0.62 2.76
CA ILE A 189 -11.11 1.26 2.20
C ILE A 189 -9.85 0.68 2.87
N GLY A 190 -9.88 0.46 4.19
CA GLY A 190 -8.76 -0.09 4.93
C GLY A 190 -8.37 -1.49 4.48
N TYR A 191 -9.33 -2.41 4.38
CA TYR A 191 -9.08 -3.77 3.89
C TYR A 191 -8.75 -3.80 2.39
N SER A 192 -9.38 -2.97 1.56
CA SER A 192 -9.03 -2.78 0.15
C SER A 192 -7.56 -2.38 -0.02
N SER A 193 -7.06 -1.47 0.82
CA SER A 193 -5.64 -1.08 0.81
C SER A 193 -4.68 -2.22 1.13
N VAL A 194 -5.11 -3.19 1.94
CA VAL A 194 -4.31 -4.38 2.27
C VAL A 194 -4.36 -5.40 1.13
N MET A 195 -5.53 -5.60 0.54
CA MET A 195 -5.70 -6.48 -0.62
C MET A 195 -4.82 -6.03 -1.80
N HIS A 196 -4.83 -4.73 -2.12
CA HIS A 196 -4.06 -4.15 -3.23
C HIS A 196 -2.54 -4.32 -3.13
N MET A 197 -1.99 -4.51 -1.91
CA MET A 197 -0.57 -4.81 -1.77
C MET A 197 -0.19 -6.16 -2.36
N GLY A 198 -1.14 -7.10 -2.44
CA GLY A 198 -0.93 -8.40 -3.07
C GLY A 198 -0.44 -8.28 -4.52
N TYR A 199 -0.94 -7.29 -5.28
CA TYR A 199 -0.47 -7.03 -6.65
C TYR A 199 0.97 -6.52 -6.68
N ILE A 200 1.35 -5.66 -5.74
CA ILE A 200 2.73 -5.17 -5.68
C ILE A 200 3.67 -6.33 -5.33
N PHE A 201 3.31 -7.18 -4.35
CA PHE A 201 4.06 -8.39 -4.06
C PHE A 201 4.13 -9.36 -5.25
N LEU A 202 3.08 -9.45 -6.07
CA LEU A 202 3.10 -10.24 -7.31
C LEU A 202 4.12 -9.67 -8.31
N GLY A 203 4.19 -8.35 -8.44
CA GLY A 203 5.21 -7.68 -9.24
C GLY A 203 6.63 -7.99 -8.78
N LEU A 204 6.87 -7.98 -7.47
CA LEU A 204 8.16 -8.36 -6.87
C LEU A 204 8.48 -9.86 -7.08
N ALA A 205 7.50 -10.73 -6.85
CA ALA A 205 7.63 -12.18 -7.02
C ALA A 205 7.89 -12.60 -8.47
N SER A 206 7.51 -11.76 -9.44
CA SER A 206 7.80 -12.02 -10.86
C SER A 206 9.29 -11.99 -11.20
N LEU A 207 10.09 -11.23 -10.44
CA LEU A 207 11.50 -10.97 -10.73
C LEU A 207 11.77 -10.53 -12.19
N THR A 208 10.83 -9.77 -12.78
CA THR A 208 10.98 -9.18 -14.11
C THR A 208 11.06 -7.66 -14.03
N VAL A 209 11.79 -7.04 -14.98
CA VAL A 209 11.83 -5.58 -15.11
C VAL A 209 10.41 -5.01 -15.22
N MET A 210 9.56 -5.67 -16.02
CA MET A 210 8.19 -5.25 -16.24
C MET A 210 7.35 -5.32 -14.95
N GLY A 211 7.45 -6.41 -14.19
CA GLY A 211 6.70 -6.58 -12.95
C GLY A 211 7.16 -5.66 -11.82
N ILE A 212 8.48 -5.41 -11.70
CA ILE A 212 9.03 -4.46 -10.72
C ILE A 212 8.64 -3.02 -11.07
N ASN A 213 8.70 -2.65 -12.35
CA ASN A 213 8.23 -1.34 -12.83
C ASN A 213 6.72 -1.17 -12.59
N GLY A 214 5.93 -2.22 -12.83
CA GLY A 214 4.50 -2.26 -12.52
C GLY A 214 4.24 -2.07 -11.03
N ALA A 215 5.00 -2.76 -10.17
CA ALA A 215 4.92 -2.61 -8.71
C ALA A 215 5.25 -1.17 -8.27
N ALA A 216 6.29 -0.55 -8.82
CA ALA A 216 6.64 0.84 -8.51
C ALA A 216 5.56 1.84 -8.94
N LEU A 217 5.01 1.68 -10.16
CA LEU A 217 3.89 2.49 -10.64
C LEU A 217 2.65 2.31 -9.76
N LEU A 218 2.36 1.07 -9.35
CA LEU A 218 1.23 0.75 -8.49
C LEU A 218 1.41 1.28 -7.07
N MET A 219 2.64 1.31 -6.53
CA MET A 219 2.95 1.98 -5.25
C MET A 219 2.56 3.46 -5.29
N PHE A 220 2.95 4.15 -6.36
CA PHE A 220 2.60 5.55 -6.59
C PHE A 220 1.09 5.73 -6.74
N ALA A 221 0.47 4.96 -7.64
CA ALA A 221 -0.95 5.04 -7.95
C ALA A 221 -1.82 4.76 -6.72
N HIS A 222 -1.54 3.66 -6.01
CA HIS A 222 -2.21 3.30 -4.76
C HIS A 222 -2.01 4.36 -3.67
N GLY A 223 -0.86 5.02 -3.63
CA GLY A 223 -0.60 6.15 -2.73
C GLY A 223 -1.62 7.27 -2.88
N LEU A 224 -1.83 7.71 -4.11
CA LEU A 224 -2.76 8.78 -4.42
C LEU A 224 -4.22 8.34 -4.31
N SER A 225 -4.57 7.16 -4.84
CA SER A 225 -5.95 6.68 -4.86
C SER A 225 -6.49 6.42 -3.46
N VAL A 226 -5.71 5.78 -2.57
CA VAL A 226 -6.14 5.50 -1.20
C VAL A 226 -6.20 6.75 -0.34
N ALA A 227 -5.29 7.72 -0.57
CA ALA A 227 -5.36 9.02 0.11
C ALA A 227 -6.61 9.79 -0.32
N ALA A 228 -6.97 9.78 -1.61
CA ALA A 228 -8.20 10.39 -2.09
C ALA A 228 -9.44 9.70 -1.49
N ALA A 229 -9.45 8.36 -1.44
CA ALA A 229 -10.54 7.60 -0.83
C ALA A 229 -10.72 7.92 0.66
N PHE A 230 -9.63 7.99 1.44
CA PHE A 230 -9.72 8.37 2.86
C PHE A 230 -10.13 9.83 3.05
N ALA A 231 -9.64 10.76 2.21
CA ALA A 231 -10.06 12.16 2.26
C ALA A 231 -11.58 12.30 2.06
N LEU A 232 -12.12 11.62 1.06
CA LEU A 232 -13.56 11.61 0.76
C LEU A 232 -14.37 10.87 1.83
N CYS A 233 -13.86 9.76 2.36
CA CYS A 233 -14.44 9.08 3.52
C CYS A 233 -14.54 10.00 4.75
N GLY A 234 -13.50 10.82 4.99
CA GLY A 234 -13.51 11.87 6.01
C GLY A 234 -14.59 12.93 5.78
N GLU A 235 -14.74 13.41 4.54
CA GLU A 235 -15.77 14.39 4.18
C GLU A 235 -17.19 13.83 4.29
N ILE A 236 -17.41 12.55 3.99
CA ILE A 236 -18.68 11.86 4.25
C ILE A 236 -18.92 11.83 5.76
N ARG A 237 -17.97 11.31 6.55
CA ARG A 237 -18.09 11.22 8.02
C ARG A 237 -18.40 12.57 8.66
N ARG A 238 -17.75 13.65 8.21
CA ARG A 238 -17.96 15.01 8.72
C ARG A 238 -19.38 15.52 8.50
N ARG A 239 -20.04 15.09 7.42
CA ARG A 239 -21.41 15.50 7.07
C ARG A 239 -22.47 14.62 7.70
N THR A 240 -22.25 13.31 7.68
CA THR A 240 -23.27 12.33 8.07
C THR A 240 -23.12 11.87 9.51
N GLY A 241 -21.93 12.03 10.12
CA GLY A 241 -21.61 11.46 11.44
C GLY A 241 -21.43 9.94 11.46
N THR A 242 -21.78 9.24 10.37
CA THR A 242 -21.74 7.78 10.25
C THR A 242 -21.12 7.35 8.92
N LEU A 243 -20.53 6.16 8.91
CA LEU A 243 -19.97 5.50 7.73
C LEU A 243 -20.54 4.10 7.51
N ASP A 244 -21.60 3.76 8.24
CA ASP A 244 -22.30 2.49 8.09
C ASP A 244 -23.18 2.53 6.84
N TYR A 245 -23.04 1.52 5.97
CA TYR A 245 -23.82 1.45 4.74
C TYR A 245 -25.33 1.33 4.98
N SER A 246 -25.76 0.80 6.13
CA SER A 246 -27.18 0.69 6.48
C SER A 246 -27.83 2.04 6.79
N GLU A 247 -27.03 3.06 7.08
CA GLU A 247 -27.48 4.39 7.44
C GLU A 247 -27.35 5.43 6.32
N LEU A 248 -26.57 5.10 5.30
CA LEU A 248 -26.29 5.95 4.15
C LEU A 248 -27.21 5.60 2.98
N GLY A 249 -27.29 6.50 2.00
CA GLY A 249 -28.08 6.32 0.79
C GLY A 249 -28.55 7.63 0.17
N GLY A 250 -28.56 7.69 -1.16
CA GLY A 250 -29.10 8.82 -1.92
C GLY A 250 -28.31 10.13 -1.82
N LEU A 251 -27.10 10.13 -1.24
CA LEU A 251 -26.31 11.36 -1.03
C LEU A 251 -25.92 12.06 -2.32
N GLY A 252 -25.89 11.36 -3.46
CA GLY A 252 -25.54 11.93 -4.77
C GLY A 252 -26.51 13.02 -5.24
N LYS A 253 -27.75 13.04 -4.73
CA LYS A 253 -28.76 14.06 -5.07
C LYS A 253 -28.44 15.44 -4.49
N VAL A 254 -27.84 15.47 -3.30
CA VAL A 254 -27.52 16.70 -2.54
C VAL A 254 -26.03 17.03 -2.55
N THR A 255 -25.17 16.04 -2.82
CA THR A 255 -23.71 16.21 -2.90
C THR A 255 -23.14 15.65 -4.21
N PRO A 256 -23.55 16.16 -5.38
CA PRO A 256 -23.15 15.62 -6.69
C PRO A 256 -21.63 15.70 -6.92
N VAL A 257 -20.93 16.74 -6.45
CA VAL A 257 -19.49 16.87 -6.64
C VAL A 257 -18.74 15.87 -5.75
N LEU A 258 -19.16 15.71 -4.49
CA LEU A 258 -18.64 14.66 -3.62
C LEU A 258 -18.82 13.27 -4.25
N GLY A 259 -20.00 12.99 -4.78
CA GLY A 259 -20.31 11.74 -5.47
C GLY A 259 -19.47 11.52 -6.73
N LEU A 260 -19.21 12.56 -7.51
CA LEU A 260 -18.34 12.50 -8.68
C LEU A 260 -16.89 12.17 -8.30
N LEU A 261 -16.33 12.90 -7.33
CA LEU A 261 -14.95 12.69 -6.87
C LEU A 261 -14.75 11.30 -6.24
N PHE A 262 -15.73 10.83 -5.46
CA PHE A 262 -15.72 9.46 -4.96
C PHE A 262 -15.84 8.44 -6.08
N GLY A 263 -16.60 8.74 -7.13
CA GLY A 263 -16.65 7.92 -8.34
C GLY A 263 -15.26 7.75 -8.97
N PHE A 264 -14.51 8.84 -9.17
CA PHE A 264 -13.14 8.77 -9.67
C PHE A 264 -12.21 7.95 -8.75
N ALA A 265 -12.26 8.18 -7.43
CA ALA A 265 -11.44 7.42 -6.49
C ALA A 265 -11.81 5.91 -6.46
N ALA A 266 -13.10 5.59 -6.55
CA ALA A 266 -13.59 4.22 -6.63
C ALA A 266 -13.12 3.55 -7.93
N MET A 267 -13.27 4.21 -9.08
CA MET A 267 -12.83 3.68 -10.37
C MET A 267 -11.33 3.45 -10.43
N ALA A 268 -10.54 4.36 -9.85
CA ALA A 268 -9.10 4.15 -9.69
C ALA A 268 -8.79 2.89 -8.86
N SER A 269 -9.47 2.71 -7.73
CA SER A 269 -9.28 1.53 -6.85
C SER A 269 -9.73 0.21 -7.49
N VAL A 270 -10.68 0.26 -8.43
CA VAL A 270 -11.12 -0.93 -9.18
C VAL A 270 -10.13 -1.33 -10.28
N GLY A 271 -9.19 -0.45 -10.65
CA GLY A 271 -8.28 -0.69 -11.78
C GLY A 271 -8.94 -0.35 -13.12
N LEU A 272 -9.74 0.73 -13.19
CA LEU A 272 -10.30 1.18 -14.48
C LEU A 272 -9.19 1.77 -15.39
N PRO A 273 -9.19 1.48 -16.71
CA PRO A 273 -8.33 2.16 -17.66
C PRO A 273 -8.47 3.69 -17.60
N GLY A 274 -7.34 4.40 -17.74
CA GLY A 274 -7.26 5.86 -17.57
C GLY A 274 -6.73 6.32 -16.20
N PHE A 275 -6.56 5.39 -15.24
CA PHE A 275 -5.87 5.65 -13.98
C PHE A 275 -4.57 4.84 -13.88
N ALA A 276 -3.56 5.38 -13.19
CA ALA A 276 -2.27 4.71 -13.03
C ALA A 276 -2.36 3.35 -12.31
N ASN A 277 -3.41 3.11 -11.51
CA ASN A 277 -3.66 1.81 -10.88
C ASN A 277 -3.77 0.69 -11.93
N PHE A 278 -4.59 0.88 -12.96
CA PHE A 278 -4.73 -0.07 -14.06
C PHE A 278 -3.41 -0.32 -14.79
N ALA A 279 -2.69 0.76 -15.13
CA ALA A 279 -1.40 0.64 -15.80
C ALA A 279 -0.38 -0.16 -14.97
N GLY A 280 -0.34 0.07 -13.66
CA GLY A 280 0.51 -0.68 -12.73
C GLY A 280 0.11 -2.16 -12.64
N GLU A 281 -1.18 -2.45 -12.46
CA GLU A 281 -1.71 -3.83 -12.39
C GLU A 281 -1.44 -4.64 -13.66
N ILE A 282 -1.64 -4.04 -14.85
CA ILE A 282 -1.37 -4.70 -16.12
C ILE A 282 0.12 -5.02 -16.28
N LEU A 283 1.01 -4.09 -15.94
CA LEU A 283 2.46 -4.34 -15.97
C LEU A 283 2.86 -5.44 -14.99
N VAL A 284 2.25 -5.50 -13.81
CA VAL A 284 2.44 -6.60 -12.85
C VAL A 284 2.00 -7.94 -13.46
N PHE A 285 0.81 -8.02 -14.05
CA PHE A 285 0.31 -9.27 -14.63
C PHE A 285 1.17 -9.73 -15.81
N PHE A 286 1.51 -8.84 -16.73
CA PHE A 286 2.37 -9.18 -17.86
C PHE A 286 3.80 -9.53 -17.42
N GLY A 287 4.35 -8.81 -16.44
CA GLY A 287 5.63 -9.14 -15.82
C GLY A 287 5.62 -10.53 -15.19
N ALA A 288 4.56 -10.90 -14.48
CA ALA A 288 4.39 -12.23 -13.91
C ALA A 288 4.31 -13.33 -14.98
N THR A 289 3.71 -13.05 -16.15
CA THR A 289 3.59 -14.04 -17.25
C THR A 289 4.90 -14.31 -17.99
N VAL A 290 5.84 -13.37 -18.01
CA VAL A 290 7.14 -13.52 -18.69
C VAL A 290 8.28 -13.82 -17.72
N SER A 291 7.95 -14.16 -16.47
CA SER A 291 8.93 -14.52 -15.44
C SER A 291 9.72 -15.78 -15.82
N SER A 292 11.02 -15.80 -15.51
CA SER A 292 11.84 -17.01 -15.63
C SER A 292 11.46 -18.11 -14.63
N ILE A 293 10.72 -17.74 -13.57
CA ILE A 293 10.25 -18.62 -12.49
C ILE A 293 8.77 -18.96 -12.72
N TYR A 294 8.32 -18.86 -13.98
CA TYR A 294 6.96 -19.19 -14.36
C TYR A 294 6.69 -20.67 -14.12
N GLY A 295 5.69 -20.95 -13.29
CA GLY A 295 5.30 -22.29 -12.91
C GLY A 295 3.86 -22.33 -12.40
N PRO A 296 3.33 -23.52 -12.05
CA PRO A 296 1.92 -23.69 -11.71
C PRO A 296 1.42 -22.75 -10.61
N LEU A 297 2.25 -22.52 -9.58
CA LEU A 297 1.90 -21.62 -8.47
C LEU A 297 1.78 -20.14 -8.91
N MET A 298 2.69 -19.68 -9.79
CA MET A 298 2.62 -18.32 -10.34
C MET A 298 1.40 -18.16 -11.25
N VAL A 299 1.07 -19.17 -12.06
CA VAL A 299 -0.16 -19.19 -12.89
C VAL A 299 -1.40 -19.05 -12.00
N VAL A 300 -1.48 -19.82 -10.92
CA VAL A 300 -2.57 -19.72 -9.95
C VAL A 300 -2.63 -18.32 -9.34
N ALA A 301 -1.50 -17.74 -8.96
CA ALA A 301 -1.44 -16.39 -8.42
C ALA A 301 -1.92 -15.31 -9.40
N ILE A 302 -1.58 -15.44 -10.69
CA ILE A 302 -2.05 -14.54 -11.76
C ILE A 302 -3.57 -14.67 -11.93
N ILE A 303 -4.10 -15.91 -12.01
CA ILE A 303 -5.54 -16.15 -12.13
C ILE A 303 -6.29 -15.56 -10.93
N ILE A 304 -5.78 -15.80 -9.71
CA ILE A 304 -6.33 -15.22 -8.48
C ILE A 304 -6.22 -13.70 -8.49
N GLY A 305 -5.13 -13.14 -9.01
CA GLY A 305 -4.95 -11.70 -9.19
C GLY A 305 -6.01 -11.10 -10.10
N VAL A 306 -6.31 -11.73 -11.23
CA VAL A 306 -7.42 -11.31 -12.12
C VAL A 306 -8.77 -11.39 -11.40
N TRP A 307 -9.00 -12.46 -10.62
CA TRP A 307 -10.18 -12.55 -9.75
C TRP A 307 -10.23 -11.44 -8.69
N GLY A 308 -9.08 -11.00 -8.20
CA GLY A 308 -8.94 -9.86 -7.30
C GLY A 308 -9.52 -8.58 -7.91
N VAL A 309 -9.33 -8.32 -9.20
CA VAL A 309 -9.92 -7.15 -9.88
C VAL A 309 -11.45 -7.21 -9.83
N VAL A 310 -12.03 -8.39 -10.03
CA VAL A 310 -13.49 -8.60 -9.91
C VAL A 310 -13.96 -8.34 -8.48
N ILE A 311 -13.23 -8.84 -7.48
CA ILE A 311 -13.52 -8.59 -6.06
C ILE A 311 -13.47 -7.09 -5.75
N SER A 312 -12.46 -6.38 -6.29
CA SER A 312 -12.33 -4.91 -6.19
C SER A 312 -13.55 -4.17 -6.75
N ALA A 313 -14.00 -4.55 -7.94
CA ALA A 313 -15.22 -4.00 -8.53
C ALA A 313 -16.44 -4.23 -7.60
N ILE A 314 -16.61 -5.44 -7.07
CA ILE A 314 -17.76 -5.80 -6.23
C ILE A 314 -17.85 -4.89 -4.99
N TYR A 315 -16.77 -4.75 -4.22
CA TYR A 315 -16.85 -3.97 -2.97
C TYR A 315 -16.91 -2.45 -3.23
N MET A 316 -16.18 -1.91 -4.21
CA MET A 316 -16.20 -0.46 -4.46
C MET A 316 -17.47 0.00 -5.14
N LEU A 317 -18.03 -0.75 -6.09
CA LEU A 317 -19.32 -0.40 -6.71
C LEU A 317 -20.46 -0.54 -5.69
N ARG A 318 -20.39 -1.53 -4.80
CA ARG A 318 -21.33 -1.66 -3.68
C ARG A 318 -21.23 -0.47 -2.74
N ALA A 319 -20.02 -0.04 -2.39
CA ALA A 319 -19.81 1.15 -1.56
C ALA A 319 -20.39 2.40 -2.25
N TYR A 320 -20.08 2.61 -3.53
CA TYR A 320 -20.62 3.73 -4.31
C TYR A 320 -22.14 3.75 -4.31
N ARG A 321 -22.76 2.61 -4.64
CA ARG A 321 -24.22 2.45 -4.68
C ARG A 321 -24.86 2.74 -3.33
N ASN A 322 -24.34 2.15 -2.25
CA ASN A 322 -24.93 2.29 -0.92
C ASN A 322 -24.80 3.72 -0.36
N ILE A 323 -23.82 4.50 -0.82
CA ILE A 323 -23.61 5.87 -0.34
C ILE A 323 -24.42 6.87 -1.19
N PHE A 324 -24.28 6.81 -2.51
CA PHE A 324 -24.73 7.88 -3.39
C PHE A 324 -26.06 7.61 -4.11
N TRP A 325 -26.44 6.34 -4.28
CA TRP A 325 -27.67 5.96 -4.98
C TRP A 325 -28.82 5.65 -4.03
N GLY A 326 -30.04 5.65 -4.56
CA GLY A 326 -31.27 5.37 -3.82
C GLY A 326 -32.07 6.61 -3.42
N PRO A 327 -33.17 6.43 -2.66
CA PRO A 327 -33.92 7.54 -2.07
C PRO A 327 -33.06 8.24 -1.02
N ILE A 328 -33.21 9.57 -0.93
CA ILE A 328 -32.54 10.35 0.11
C ILE A 328 -33.39 10.28 1.39
N ALA A 329 -32.76 10.05 2.53
CA ALA A 329 -33.43 10.14 3.82
C ALA A 329 -33.58 11.62 4.21
N GLN A 330 -34.71 11.98 4.85
CA GLN A 330 -35.02 13.36 5.23
C GLN A 330 -33.89 14.03 6.05
N ARG A 331 -33.21 13.26 6.91
CA ARG A 331 -32.06 13.74 7.70
C ARG A 331 -30.85 14.19 6.87
N TRP A 332 -30.79 13.84 5.58
CA TRP A 332 -29.70 14.17 4.66
C TRP A 332 -30.05 15.29 3.66
N GLU A 333 -31.29 15.76 3.62
CA GLU A 333 -31.75 16.74 2.61
C GLU A 333 -31.06 18.11 2.74
N SER A 334 -30.66 18.49 3.95
CA SER A 334 -29.98 19.76 4.23
C SER A 334 -28.45 19.69 4.12
N LEU A 335 -27.90 18.54 3.70
CA LEU A 335 -26.45 18.42 3.53
C LEU A 335 -25.96 19.31 2.38
N THR A 336 -24.79 19.91 2.61
CA THR A 336 -24.09 20.70 1.61
C THR A 336 -22.99 19.89 0.94
N ASP A 337 -22.67 20.24 -0.30
CA ASP A 337 -21.63 19.57 -1.08
C ASP A 337 -20.21 19.80 -0.49
N ILE A 338 -19.20 19.23 -1.14
CA ILE A 338 -17.80 19.31 -0.73
C ILE A 338 -17.29 20.76 -0.69
N ALA A 339 -16.64 21.13 0.42
CA ALA A 339 -16.08 22.47 0.59
C ALA A 339 -14.92 22.70 -0.41
N PRO A 340 -14.67 23.94 -0.86
CA PRO A 340 -13.64 24.22 -1.86
C PRO A 340 -12.24 23.72 -1.49
N SER A 341 -11.83 23.83 -0.22
CA SER A 341 -10.52 23.35 0.24
C SER A 341 -10.40 21.83 0.13
N ALA A 342 -11.37 21.08 0.65
CA ALA A 342 -11.39 19.61 0.56
C ALA A 342 -11.49 19.13 -0.89
N LYS A 343 -12.27 19.83 -1.72
CA LYS A 343 -12.39 19.57 -3.16
C LYS A 343 -11.03 19.64 -3.86
N TRP A 344 -10.30 20.74 -3.66
CA TRP A 344 -8.98 20.91 -4.27
C TRP A 344 -7.97 19.90 -3.76
N SER A 345 -7.99 19.55 -2.47
CA SER A 345 -7.11 18.50 -1.93
C SER A 345 -7.32 17.15 -2.63
N VAL A 346 -8.57 16.77 -2.92
CA VAL A 346 -8.87 15.51 -3.64
C VAL A 346 -8.49 15.61 -5.11
N ILE A 347 -8.76 16.74 -5.78
CA ILE A 347 -8.38 16.96 -7.18
C ILE A 347 -6.86 16.86 -7.36
N LEU A 348 -6.08 17.42 -6.42
CA LEU A 348 -4.61 17.34 -6.44
C LEU A 348 -4.08 15.90 -6.31
N LEU A 349 -4.88 14.96 -5.78
CA LEU A 349 -4.53 13.53 -5.73
C LEU A 349 -4.99 12.79 -7.00
N LEU A 350 -6.18 13.09 -7.51
CA LEU A 350 -6.77 12.40 -8.66
C LEU A 350 -6.16 12.83 -10.00
N VAL A 351 -5.81 14.10 -10.17
CA VAL A 351 -5.27 14.60 -11.45
C VAL A 351 -3.92 13.95 -11.80
N PRO A 352 -2.91 13.92 -10.91
CA PRO A 352 -1.65 13.23 -11.21
C PRO A 352 -1.86 11.73 -11.43
N LEU A 353 -2.81 11.12 -10.71
CA LEU A 353 -3.17 9.72 -10.87
C LEU A 353 -3.72 9.40 -12.26
N MET A 354 -4.53 10.31 -12.83
CA MET A 354 -5.05 10.19 -14.19
C MET A 354 -3.98 10.51 -15.24
N ILE A 355 -3.18 11.56 -15.04
CA ILE A 355 -2.07 11.90 -15.95
C ILE A 355 -1.12 10.71 -16.10
N ALA A 356 -0.72 10.09 -14.98
CA ALA A 356 0.10 8.89 -14.99
C ALA A 356 -0.66 7.65 -15.50
N GLY A 357 -1.99 7.66 -15.52
CA GLY A 357 -2.80 6.62 -16.15
C GLY A 357 -2.78 6.69 -17.67
N PHE A 358 -2.92 7.88 -18.25
CA PHE A 358 -2.84 8.10 -19.69
C PHE A 358 -1.40 8.05 -20.23
N TYR A 359 -0.44 8.51 -19.44
CA TYR A 359 0.97 8.49 -19.81
C TYR A 359 1.86 7.98 -18.66
N PRO A 360 1.89 6.64 -18.44
CA PRO A 360 2.66 6.02 -17.36
C PRO A 360 4.17 6.30 -17.40
N GLN A 361 4.70 6.63 -18.58
CA GLN A 361 6.13 6.87 -18.80
C GLN A 361 6.68 8.04 -17.97
N ILE A 362 5.85 9.01 -17.56
CA ILE A 362 6.29 10.09 -16.65
C ILE A 362 6.87 9.51 -15.35
N ILE A 363 6.20 8.49 -14.79
CA ILE A 363 6.65 7.84 -13.56
C ILE A 363 7.70 6.77 -13.86
N LEU A 364 7.47 5.94 -14.88
CA LEU A 364 8.37 4.83 -15.20
C LEU A 364 9.79 5.29 -15.57
N ASN A 365 9.93 6.43 -16.26
CA ASN A 365 11.24 7.00 -16.59
C ASN A 365 12.00 7.49 -15.35
N MET A 366 11.30 7.86 -14.27
CA MET A 366 11.93 8.26 -12.99
C MET A 366 12.41 7.06 -12.18
N VAL A 367 11.72 5.93 -12.29
CA VAL A 367 12.08 4.68 -11.58
C VAL A 367 13.42 4.14 -12.09
N GLY A 368 13.72 4.33 -13.39
CA GLY A 368 14.93 3.80 -14.03
C GLY A 368 14.94 2.27 -14.06
N THR A 369 15.83 1.66 -14.85
CA THR A 369 16.03 0.20 -14.80
C THR A 369 16.72 -0.18 -13.49
N ILE A 370 15.91 -0.53 -12.47
CA ILE A 370 16.36 -0.94 -11.12
C ILE A 370 17.04 -2.33 -11.14
N LEU A 371 16.85 -3.12 -12.19
CA LEU A 371 17.53 -4.41 -12.30
C LEU A 371 18.96 -4.26 -12.86
N PRO A 372 19.95 -4.95 -12.27
CA PRO A 372 21.21 -5.22 -12.95
C PRO A 372 20.93 -5.83 -14.32
N ARG A 373 21.69 -5.40 -15.33
CA ARG A 373 21.70 -6.05 -16.64
C ARG A 373 22.25 -7.45 -16.56
#